data_AF-F4S058-F1
#
_entry.id   AF-F4S058-F1
#
_cell.length_a   1.000
_cell.length_b   1.000
_cell.length_c   1.000
_cell.angle_alpha   90.00
_cell.angle_beta   90.00
_cell.angle_gamma   90.00
#
_symmetry.space_group_name_H-M   'P 1'
#
loop_
_entity.id
_entity.type
_entity.pdbx_description
1 polymer ?
#
loop_
_entity_poly.entity_id
_entity_poly.type
_entity_poly.pdbx_seq_one_letter_code
_entity_poly.pdbx_strand_id
1 'polypeptide(L)'
;MKNDQIHSDVHPNDLFDFLKRLSTFKLSNYPAGKPPSLSPPTLASFGWTSVSGTKNRMKCESCQATWVLAIPSTQSDTGWSSASGVRLTHLGCRMRVEEHRNSCPWRKRRCIPTIYTGALRCSGGFEAASELIETAANLEQLLAQETTQTTALNTEHPLAQVAIDTLFMATKILTNKTPQSVPRVTSASTLILALFGWYPDSIEFQHSSVPSPPGTPTSRSCAPQAATPRSSSSGRPSSALSSRTLSCKLCHRQIGLWSILIPTPTEIVDSTPRRPPTNLLTSHRDYCPYRDQVGGFDQSDYQNFETTPRQPTWQAHLSLIERFVERHRKASQAAAEPNCLENLMKVFREGNDQKRSSSGGTISFHPEVNQILCSSTSRSDTQIWALGFVKGTLSKCATMG
;
A
#
# COMPACT_ATOMS: atom_id res chain seq x y z
N MET A 1 44.45 -10.50 -11.34
CA MET A 1 43.39 -10.77 -10.35
C MET A 1 42.06 -10.50 -11.01
N LYS A 2 41.36 -11.56 -11.48
CA LYS A 2 39.98 -11.43 -11.98
C LYS A 2 39.12 -11.24 -10.75
N ASN A 3 38.54 -10.05 -10.61
CA ASN A 3 37.58 -9.77 -9.57
C ASN A 3 36.34 -10.59 -9.95
N ASP A 4 36.19 -11.78 -9.38
CA ASP A 4 34.98 -12.59 -9.50
C ASP A 4 33.87 -11.79 -8.83
N GLN A 5 33.28 -10.89 -9.63
CA GLN A 5 32.13 -10.11 -9.25
C GLN A 5 31.04 -11.11 -8.92
N ILE A 6 30.76 -11.22 -7.62
CA ILE A 6 29.57 -11.86 -7.08
C ILE A 6 28.40 -11.29 -7.88
N HIS A 7 27.89 -12.07 -8.82
CA HIS A 7 26.66 -11.75 -9.50
C HIS A 7 25.61 -11.79 -8.42
N SER A 8 25.13 -10.61 -8.00
CA SER A 8 23.98 -10.55 -7.11
C SER A 8 22.85 -11.32 -7.79
N ASP A 9 22.34 -12.34 -7.10
CA ASP A 9 21.19 -13.09 -7.57
C ASP A 9 20.06 -12.10 -7.77
N VAL A 10 19.74 -11.86 -9.05
CA VAL A 10 18.65 -10.96 -9.41
C VAL A 10 17.36 -11.76 -9.28
N HIS A 11 16.42 -11.24 -8.50
CA HIS A 11 15.07 -11.79 -8.35
C HIS A 11 14.03 -10.86 -9.02
N PRO A 12 13.78 -10.98 -10.34
CA PRO A 12 12.87 -10.08 -11.06
C PRO A 12 11.43 -10.13 -10.56
N ASN A 13 11.02 -11.19 -9.89
CA ASN A 13 9.64 -11.35 -9.41
C ASN A 13 9.50 -11.05 -7.90
N ASP A 14 10.57 -10.62 -7.24
CA ASP A 14 10.49 -10.20 -5.85
C ASP A 14 9.91 -8.77 -5.76
N LEU A 15 8.80 -8.65 -5.05
CA LEU A 15 8.08 -7.38 -4.89
C LEU A 15 8.92 -6.35 -4.14
N PHE A 16 9.61 -6.77 -3.08
CA PHE A 16 10.38 -5.87 -2.23
C PHE A 16 11.55 -5.26 -3.01
N ASP A 17 12.28 -6.08 -3.77
CA ASP A 17 13.32 -5.63 -4.69
C ASP A 17 12.79 -4.66 -5.76
N PHE A 18 11.59 -4.92 -6.29
CA PHE A 18 10.93 -4.00 -7.22
C PHE A 18 10.61 -2.64 -6.58
N LEU A 19 9.97 -2.64 -5.40
CA LEU A 19 9.63 -1.41 -4.67
C LEU A 19 10.89 -0.64 -4.25
N LYS A 20 11.95 -1.35 -3.83
CA LYS A 20 13.26 -0.76 -3.53
C LYS A 20 13.82 -0.02 -4.74
N ARG A 21 13.81 -0.61 -5.94
CA ARG A 21 14.22 0.09 -7.18
C ARG A 21 13.32 1.28 -7.49
N LEU A 22 12.00 1.10 -7.39
CA LEU A 22 11.02 2.15 -7.65
C LEU A 22 11.19 3.37 -6.74
N SER A 23 11.55 3.16 -5.47
CA SER A 23 11.78 4.23 -4.48
C SER A 23 12.90 5.21 -4.87
N THR A 24 13.82 4.80 -5.75
CA THR A 24 14.94 5.65 -6.20
C THR A 24 14.49 6.77 -7.14
N PHE A 25 13.30 6.66 -7.75
CA PHE A 25 12.76 7.65 -8.68
C PHE A 25 12.03 8.77 -7.92
N LYS A 26 12.77 9.80 -7.54
CA LYS A 26 12.27 11.01 -6.87
C LYS A 26 11.90 12.08 -7.90
N LEU A 27 11.04 13.05 -7.55
CA LEU A 27 10.70 14.14 -8.48
C LEU A 27 11.92 15.01 -8.84
N SER A 28 12.91 15.09 -7.95
CA SER A 28 14.14 15.86 -8.16
C SER A 28 15.08 15.25 -9.21
N ASN A 29 15.14 13.92 -9.32
CA ASN A 29 15.98 13.21 -10.29
C ASN A 29 15.19 12.67 -11.48
N TYR A 30 13.88 12.49 -11.36
CA TYR A 30 13.03 11.97 -12.43
C TYR A 30 11.68 12.70 -12.44
N PRO A 31 11.59 13.88 -13.09
CA PRO A 31 10.35 14.67 -13.15
C PRO A 31 9.18 13.91 -13.81
N ALA A 32 7.97 14.28 -13.44
CA ALA A 32 6.72 13.75 -13.98
C ALA A 32 6.50 14.11 -15.47
N GLY A 33 5.42 13.60 -16.07
CA GLY A 33 5.00 13.92 -17.44
C GLY A 33 5.55 13.01 -18.54
N LYS A 34 6.31 11.96 -18.18
CA LYS A 34 6.82 10.97 -19.14
C LYS A 34 5.74 9.96 -19.52
N PRO A 35 5.77 9.39 -20.74
CA PRO A 35 4.80 8.38 -21.15
C PRO A 35 4.89 7.12 -20.28
N PRO A 36 3.79 6.34 -20.16
CA PRO A 36 3.75 5.11 -19.35
C PRO A 36 4.87 4.10 -19.66
N SER A 37 5.25 3.97 -20.93
CA SER A 37 6.34 3.12 -21.39
C SER A 37 7.73 3.50 -20.84
N LEU A 38 7.86 4.71 -20.28
CA LEU A 38 9.05 5.26 -19.61
C LEU A 38 8.72 5.74 -18.18
N SER A 39 7.63 5.25 -17.60
CA SER A 39 7.30 5.54 -16.21
C SER A 39 8.32 4.90 -15.24
N PRO A 40 8.42 5.40 -14.00
CA PRO A 40 9.28 4.78 -12.99
C PRO A 40 9.00 3.29 -12.74
N PRO A 41 7.74 2.82 -12.63
CA PRO A 41 7.45 1.38 -12.51
C PRO A 41 7.96 0.58 -13.69
N THR A 42 7.76 1.08 -14.91
CA THR A 42 8.27 0.43 -16.12
C THR A 42 9.79 0.33 -16.06
N LEU A 43 10.52 1.40 -15.75
CA LEU A 43 11.98 1.34 -15.66
C LEU A 43 12.49 0.44 -14.53
N ALA A 44 11.87 0.49 -13.36
CA ALA A 44 12.19 -0.39 -12.23
C ALA A 44 11.97 -1.88 -12.58
N SER A 45 10.98 -2.18 -13.43
CA SER A 45 10.73 -3.54 -13.93
C SER A 45 11.84 -4.09 -14.82
N PHE A 46 12.65 -3.23 -15.42
CA PHE A 46 13.84 -3.57 -16.19
C PHE A 46 15.12 -3.45 -15.35
N GLY A 47 15.01 -3.36 -14.02
CA GLY A 47 16.19 -3.34 -13.14
C GLY A 47 16.94 -2.01 -13.10
N TRP A 48 16.34 -0.93 -13.59
CA TRP A 48 16.90 0.42 -13.51
C TRP A 48 16.55 1.10 -12.19
N THR A 49 17.52 1.80 -11.62
CA THR A 49 17.36 2.74 -10.51
C THR A 49 17.78 4.14 -10.96
N SER A 50 17.19 5.18 -10.38
CA SER A 50 17.63 6.55 -10.65
C SER A 50 18.82 6.93 -9.78
N VAL A 51 19.79 7.63 -10.37
CA VAL A 51 20.99 8.09 -9.66
C VAL A 51 20.69 9.42 -8.97
N SER A 52 20.82 9.45 -7.64
CA SER A 52 20.61 10.65 -6.82
C SER A 52 21.49 11.82 -7.28
N GLY A 53 20.93 13.03 -7.31
CA GLY A 53 21.63 14.26 -7.72
C GLY A 53 21.74 14.46 -9.23
N THR A 54 21.38 13.48 -10.06
CA THR A 54 21.44 13.59 -11.52
C THR A 54 20.07 13.42 -12.15
N LYS A 55 19.66 14.39 -12.99
CA LYS A 55 18.36 14.36 -13.67
C LYS A 55 18.34 13.32 -14.78
N ASN A 56 17.30 12.50 -14.81
CA ASN A 56 16.99 11.48 -15.81
C ASN A 56 18.10 10.44 -16.04
N ARG A 57 19.08 10.34 -15.15
CA ARG A 57 20.13 9.34 -15.20
C ARG A 57 19.69 8.10 -14.45
N MET A 58 19.89 6.96 -15.09
CA MET A 58 19.57 5.65 -14.57
C MET A 58 20.83 4.79 -14.48
N LYS A 59 20.80 3.84 -13.55
CA LYS A 59 21.84 2.85 -13.33
C LYS A 59 21.19 1.49 -13.14
N CYS A 60 21.75 0.45 -13.75
CA CYS A 60 21.31 -0.91 -13.50
C CYS A 60 21.89 -1.40 -12.17
N GLU A 61 21.05 -1.93 -11.29
CA GLU A 61 21.47 -2.44 -9.97
C GLU A 61 22.40 -3.67 -10.10
N SER A 62 22.24 -4.48 -11.15
CA SER A 62 23.05 -5.68 -11.38
C SER A 62 24.32 -5.38 -12.17
N CYS A 63 24.20 -4.96 -13.45
CA CYS A 63 25.37 -4.81 -14.33
C CYS A 63 26.08 -3.45 -14.25
N GLN A 64 25.59 -2.53 -13.41
CA GLN A 64 26.14 -1.18 -13.20
C GLN A 64 26.17 -0.28 -14.45
N ALA A 65 25.58 -0.71 -15.58
CA ALA A 65 25.44 0.14 -16.76
C ALA A 65 24.63 1.40 -16.42
N THR A 66 24.94 2.50 -17.09
CA THR A 66 24.26 3.80 -16.86
C THR A 66 23.89 4.44 -18.17
N TRP A 67 22.74 5.10 -18.21
CA TRP A 67 22.33 5.92 -19.34
C TRP A 67 21.48 7.10 -18.87
N VAL A 68 21.30 8.09 -19.75
CA VAL A 68 20.49 9.29 -19.47
C VAL A 68 19.33 9.30 -20.44
N LEU A 69 18.10 9.36 -19.91
CA LEU A 69 16.92 9.51 -20.75
C LEU A 69 16.86 10.93 -21.29
N ALA A 70 17.00 11.05 -22.61
CA ALA A 70 16.78 12.29 -23.32
C ALA A 70 15.32 12.75 -23.18
N ILE A 71 15.14 14.06 -22.99
CA ILE A 71 13.85 14.72 -22.80
C ILE A 71 13.60 15.67 -23.98
N PRO A 72 12.35 15.79 -24.46
CA PRO A 72 12.03 16.76 -25.49
C PRO A 72 12.33 18.18 -25.01
N SER A 73 12.76 19.05 -25.92
CA SER A 73 13.01 20.46 -25.60
C SER A 73 11.71 21.10 -25.08
N THR A 74 11.83 21.85 -23.99
CA THR A 74 10.69 22.48 -23.30
C THR A 74 10.11 23.67 -24.04
N GLN A 75 10.62 24.00 -25.23
CA GLN A 75 10.22 25.19 -25.97
C GLN A 75 8.85 25.07 -26.65
N SER A 76 8.26 23.87 -26.71
CA SER A 76 6.92 23.64 -27.25
C SER A 76 6.00 23.01 -26.22
N ASP A 77 4.78 23.54 -26.09
CA ASP A 77 3.71 23.06 -25.20
C ASP A 77 3.31 21.59 -25.46
N THR A 78 3.75 21.02 -26.59
CA THR A 78 3.45 19.65 -26.99
C THR A 78 4.36 18.58 -26.36
N GLY A 79 5.46 18.96 -25.71
CA GLY A 79 6.30 18.07 -24.88
C GLY A 79 6.53 16.66 -25.46
N TRP A 80 6.11 15.63 -24.71
CA TRP A 80 6.21 14.21 -25.09
C TRP A 80 5.27 13.79 -26.23
N SER A 81 4.23 14.56 -26.50
CA SER A 81 3.28 14.33 -27.60
C SER A 81 3.79 14.87 -28.95
N SER A 82 4.88 15.65 -28.95
CA SER A 82 5.53 16.12 -30.18
C SER A 82 6.16 14.95 -30.98
N ALA A 83 6.40 15.13 -32.27
CA ALA A 83 7.11 14.14 -33.09
C ALA A 83 8.51 13.80 -32.53
N SER A 84 9.19 14.79 -31.95
CA SER A 84 10.46 14.58 -31.23
C SER A 84 10.26 13.75 -29.96
N GLY A 85 9.22 14.05 -29.17
CA GLY A 85 8.83 13.28 -27.99
C GLY A 85 8.52 11.81 -28.30
N VAL A 86 7.81 11.54 -29.40
CA VAL A 86 7.53 10.18 -29.88
C VAL A 86 8.83 9.44 -30.23
N ARG A 87 9.75 10.07 -31.00
CA ARG A 87 11.05 9.48 -31.31
C ARG A 87 11.89 9.20 -30.07
N LEU A 88 11.91 10.12 -29.11
CA LEU A 88 12.60 9.96 -27.83
C LEU A 88 11.97 8.86 -26.97
N THR A 89 10.65 8.69 -27.05
CA THR A 89 9.93 7.59 -26.40
C THR A 89 10.38 6.25 -26.97
N HIS A 90 10.38 6.09 -28.31
CA HIS A 90 10.87 4.88 -28.96
C HIS A 90 12.33 4.59 -28.64
N LEU A 91 13.19 5.61 -28.69
CA LEU A 91 14.60 5.48 -28.30
C LEU A 91 14.72 5.02 -26.85
N GLY A 92 13.98 5.64 -25.93
CA GLY A 92 13.99 5.26 -24.52
C GLY A 92 13.52 3.82 -24.29
N CYS A 93 12.45 3.40 -24.97
CA CYS A 93 11.91 2.04 -24.90
C CYS A 93 12.91 0.98 -25.38
N ARG A 94 13.74 1.32 -26.36
CA ARG A 94 14.80 0.46 -26.85
C ARG A 94 15.98 0.40 -25.87
N MET A 95 16.44 1.56 -25.45
CA MET A 95 17.60 1.72 -24.57
C MET A 95 17.39 1.12 -23.17
N ARG A 96 16.16 1.08 -22.64
CA ARG A 96 15.86 0.40 -21.37
C ARG A 96 16.22 -1.10 -21.38
N VAL A 97 16.36 -1.71 -22.56
CA VAL A 97 16.79 -3.11 -22.73
C VAL A 97 18.23 -3.17 -23.23
N GLU A 98 18.56 -2.37 -24.25
CA GLU A 98 19.84 -2.45 -24.96
C GLU A 98 21.03 -1.92 -24.15
N GLU A 99 20.82 -0.96 -23.26
CA GLU A 99 21.90 -0.35 -22.44
C GLU A 99 22.40 -1.24 -21.31
N HIS A 100 21.74 -2.37 -21.07
CA HIS A 100 22.32 -3.37 -20.20
C HIS A 100 23.54 -4.03 -20.84
N ARG A 101 24.54 -4.40 -20.02
CA ARG A 101 25.64 -5.24 -20.50
C ARG A 101 25.10 -6.56 -21.07
N ASN A 102 25.80 -7.13 -22.04
CA ASN A 102 25.37 -8.35 -22.74
C ASN A 102 25.06 -9.54 -21.80
N SER A 103 25.77 -9.64 -20.67
CA SER A 103 25.58 -10.69 -19.65
C SER A 103 24.56 -10.35 -18.56
N CYS A 104 23.96 -9.16 -18.59
CA CYS A 104 23.02 -8.74 -17.57
C CYS A 104 21.71 -9.55 -17.65
N PRO A 105 21.20 -10.11 -16.55
CA PRO A 105 19.94 -10.85 -16.56
C PRO A 105 18.74 -9.96 -16.97
N TRP A 106 18.76 -8.68 -16.62
CA TRP A 106 17.72 -7.70 -16.99
C TRP A 106 17.61 -7.43 -18.48
N ARG A 107 18.64 -7.78 -19.27
CA ARG A 107 18.57 -7.69 -20.73
C ARG A 107 17.61 -8.72 -21.34
N LYS A 108 17.44 -9.86 -20.67
CA LYS A 108 16.60 -10.99 -21.14
C LYS A 108 15.34 -11.19 -20.30
N ARG A 109 15.27 -10.57 -19.12
CA ARG A 109 14.20 -10.75 -18.14
C ARG A 109 13.72 -9.38 -17.67
N ARG A 110 12.44 -9.29 -17.35
CA ARG A 110 11.84 -8.13 -16.66
C ARG A 110 10.89 -8.65 -15.59
N CYS A 111 10.55 -7.80 -14.62
CA CYS A 111 9.47 -8.09 -13.68
C CYS A 111 8.15 -8.26 -14.46
N ILE A 112 7.27 -9.14 -13.97
CA ILE A 112 5.90 -9.22 -14.50
C ILE A 112 5.17 -7.88 -14.27
N PRO A 113 4.41 -7.34 -15.24
CA PRO A 113 3.72 -6.05 -15.07
C PRO A 113 2.71 -6.03 -13.91
N THR A 114 2.20 -7.19 -13.50
CA THR A 114 1.31 -7.36 -12.34
C THR A 114 2.05 -7.32 -11.00
N ILE A 115 3.38 -7.23 -10.97
CA ILE A 115 4.15 -7.18 -9.71
C ILE A 115 3.75 -5.97 -8.86
N TYR A 116 3.49 -4.83 -9.50
CA TYR A 116 3.24 -3.58 -8.80
C TYR A 116 1.78 -3.43 -8.34
N THR A 117 0.84 -3.91 -9.17
CA THR A 117 -0.58 -3.95 -8.79
C THR A 117 -0.89 -5.11 -7.85
N GLY A 118 -0.09 -6.18 -7.93
CA GLY A 118 -0.16 -7.36 -7.06
C GLY A 118 0.40 -7.13 -5.65
N ALA A 119 1.11 -6.02 -5.44
CA ALA A 119 1.76 -5.67 -4.17
C ALA A 119 0.82 -5.65 -2.94
N LEU A 120 -0.47 -5.55 -3.21
CA LEU A 120 -1.53 -5.40 -2.21
C LEU A 120 -2.52 -6.57 -2.26
N ARG A 121 -2.14 -7.71 -2.86
CA ARG A 121 -2.94 -8.93 -2.78
C ARG A 121 -2.88 -9.49 -1.35
N CYS A 122 -3.71 -8.93 -0.47
CA CYS A 122 -4.05 -9.58 0.79
C CYS A 122 -4.65 -10.95 0.45
N SER A 123 -4.17 -12.00 1.11
CA SER A 123 -4.64 -13.37 0.86
C SER A 123 -6.12 -13.57 1.18
N GLY A 124 -6.71 -12.67 1.98
CA GLY A 124 -8.13 -12.65 2.32
C GLY A 124 -8.61 -11.30 2.81
N GLY A 125 -9.93 -11.19 3.00
CA GLY A 125 -10.58 -9.97 3.49
C GLY A 125 -10.35 -9.70 4.97
N PHE A 126 -9.98 -10.71 5.76
CA PHE A 126 -9.61 -10.52 7.17
C PHE A 126 -8.27 -9.81 7.27
N GLU A 127 -7.27 -10.27 6.53
CA GLU A 127 -5.92 -9.71 6.47
C GLU A 127 -5.97 -8.27 5.96
N ALA A 128 -6.76 -8.01 4.90
CA ALA A 128 -6.97 -6.67 4.37
C ALA A 128 -7.58 -5.72 5.41
N ALA A 129 -8.61 -6.16 6.13
CA ALA A 129 -9.23 -5.36 7.18
C ALA A 129 -8.26 -5.12 8.35
N SER A 130 -7.49 -6.13 8.74
CA SER A 130 -6.52 -6.02 9.84
C SER A 130 -5.39 -5.03 9.52
N GLU A 131 -4.77 -5.13 8.33
CA GLU A 131 -3.71 -4.21 7.90
C GLU A 131 -4.23 -2.77 7.80
N LEU A 132 -5.44 -2.59 7.29
CA LEU A 132 -6.08 -1.28 7.18
C LEU A 132 -6.30 -0.65 8.56
N ILE A 133 -6.81 -1.41 9.53
CA ILE A 133 -7.07 -0.91 10.89
C ILE A 133 -5.77 -0.58 11.61
N GLU A 134 -4.75 -1.42 11.48
CA GLU A 134 -3.42 -1.15 12.04
C GLU A 134 -2.84 0.15 11.46
N THR A 135 -2.92 0.31 10.15
CA THR A 135 -2.45 1.54 9.48
C THR A 135 -3.25 2.76 9.93
N ALA A 136 -4.57 2.64 10.02
CA ALA A 136 -5.46 3.71 10.47
C ALA A 136 -5.21 4.11 11.93
N ALA A 137 -4.91 3.14 12.81
CA ALA A 137 -4.54 3.39 14.19
C ALA A 137 -3.24 4.17 14.32
N ASN A 138 -2.21 3.80 13.54
CA ASN A 138 -0.94 4.52 13.51
C ASN A 138 -1.13 5.96 13.00
N LEU A 139 -2.00 6.17 11.99
CA LEU A 139 -2.38 7.50 11.52
C LEU A 139 -3.12 8.29 12.60
N GLU A 140 -4.05 7.68 13.32
CA GLU A 140 -4.81 8.32 14.39
C GLU A 140 -3.89 8.75 15.54
N GLN A 141 -2.93 7.92 15.93
CA GLN A 141 -1.91 8.27 16.91
C GLN A 141 -1.04 9.44 16.45
N LEU A 142 -0.61 9.45 15.18
CA LEU A 142 0.17 10.55 14.62
C LEU A 142 -0.62 11.87 14.65
N LEU A 143 -1.90 11.82 14.28
CA LEU A 143 -2.78 12.99 14.25
C LEU A 143 -3.11 13.48 15.67
N ALA A 144 -3.41 12.58 16.61
CA ALA A 144 -3.70 12.94 17.99
C ALA A 144 -2.55 13.71 18.68
N GLN A 145 -1.30 13.42 18.31
CA GLN A 145 -0.13 14.15 18.79
C GLN A 145 -0.03 15.58 18.23
N GLU A 146 -0.61 15.84 17.06
CA GLU A 146 -0.59 17.17 16.42
C GLU A 146 -1.84 18.00 16.74
N THR A 147 -2.97 17.36 17.02
CA THR A 147 -4.28 18.00 17.25
C THR A 147 -4.44 18.53 18.68
N THR A 148 -3.40 19.11 19.30
CA THR A 148 -3.59 19.91 20.52
C THR A 148 -4.46 21.15 20.25
N GLN A 149 -4.60 21.55 18.98
CA GLN A 149 -5.60 22.50 18.49
C GLN A 149 -6.61 21.75 17.61
N THR A 150 -7.90 22.03 17.81
CA THR A 150 -9.01 21.56 16.98
C THR A 150 -8.70 21.81 15.50
N THR A 151 -8.23 20.79 14.82
CA THR A 151 -7.93 20.82 13.38
C THR A 151 -8.67 19.66 12.75
N ALA A 152 -9.45 19.98 11.73
CA ALA A 152 -10.17 18.97 10.97
C ALA A 152 -9.32 18.56 9.76
N LEU A 153 -9.34 17.26 9.43
CA LEU A 153 -8.80 16.76 8.17
C LEU A 153 -9.76 17.16 7.05
N ASN A 154 -9.28 17.94 6.09
CA ASN A 154 -10.06 18.32 4.92
C ASN A 154 -9.65 17.47 3.71
N THR A 155 -10.25 16.28 3.62
CA THR A 155 -9.93 15.28 2.59
C THR A 155 -11.10 15.05 1.66
N GLU A 156 -10.89 15.21 0.35
CA GLU A 156 -11.85 14.77 -0.67
C GLU A 156 -11.59 13.30 -1.07
N HIS A 157 -12.66 12.51 -1.17
CA HIS A 157 -12.62 11.12 -1.59
C HIS A 157 -13.88 10.70 -2.37
N PRO A 158 -13.81 9.67 -3.24
CA PRO A 158 -14.94 9.18 -4.02
C PRO A 158 -15.83 8.16 -3.28
N LEU A 159 -15.51 7.79 -2.04
CA LEU A 159 -16.23 6.75 -1.31
C LEU A 159 -17.66 7.19 -0.96
N ALA A 160 -18.63 6.32 -1.24
CA ALA A 160 -20.00 6.46 -0.76
C ALA A 160 -20.08 6.19 0.76
N GLN A 161 -21.10 6.75 1.42
CA GLN A 161 -21.29 6.57 2.87
C GLN A 161 -21.36 5.09 3.28
N VAL A 162 -22.02 4.24 2.47
CA VAL A 162 -22.13 2.79 2.71
C VAL A 162 -20.75 2.11 2.79
N ALA A 163 -19.78 2.56 1.99
CA ALA A 163 -18.42 2.04 2.05
C ALA A 163 -17.73 2.43 3.35
N ILE A 164 -17.91 3.68 3.80
CA ILE A 164 -17.36 4.17 5.08
C ILE A 164 -17.95 3.39 6.26
N ASP A 165 -19.27 3.18 6.26
CA ASP A 165 -19.96 2.39 7.28
C ASP A 165 -19.44 0.95 7.31
N THR A 166 -19.16 0.38 6.13
CA THR A 166 -18.56 -0.96 6.00
C THR A 166 -17.17 -1.02 6.64
N LEU A 167 -16.32 -0.01 6.45
CA LEU A 167 -15.01 0.06 7.11
C LEU A 167 -15.16 0.09 8.64
N PHE A 168 -16.07 0.90 9.18
CA PHE A 168 -16.35 0.93 10.61
C PHE A 168 -16.88 -0.41 11.14
N MET A 169 -17.73 -1.08 10.38
CA MET A 169 -18.23 -2.41 10.74
C MET A 169 -17.10 -3.44 10.79
N ALA A 170 -16.15 -3.38 9.84
CA ALA A 170 -14.96 -4.22 9.87
C ALA A 170 -14.12 -3.99 11.15
N THR A 171 -13.94 -2.73 11.55
CA THR A 171 -13.26 -2.37 12.81
C THR A 171 -13.95 -2.96 14.03
N LYS A 172 -15.28 -2.86 14.11
CA LYS A 172 -16.07 -3.43 15.22
C LYS A 172 -15.94 -4.95 15.28
N ILE A 173 -16.03 -5.63 14.13
CA ILE A 173 -15.90 -7.07 14.04
C ILE A 173 -14.52 -7.53 14.57
N LEU A 174 -13.45 -6.86 14.16
CA LEU A 174 -12.08 -7.24 14.54
C LEU A 174 -11.78 -6.91 16.00
N THR A 175 -12.23 -5.75 16.50
CA THR A 175 -12.08 -5.38 17.91
C THR A 175 -12.77 -6.38 18.84
N ASN A 176 -13.94 -6.91 18.44
CA ASN A 176 -14.66 -7.92 19.23
C ASN A 176 -13.97 -9.29 19.24
N LYS A 177 -13.24 -9.66 18.18
CA LYS A 177 -12.54 -10.95 18.08
C LYS A 177 -11.22 -10.97 18.85
N THR A 178 -10.54 -9.84 18.94
CA THR A 178 -9.22 -9.72 19.56
C THR A 178 -9.17 -8.49 20.47
N PRO A 179 -9.78 -8.57 21.69
CA PRO A 179 -9.99 -7.41 22.55
C PRO A 179 -8.71 -6.76 23.09
N GLN A 180 -7.59 -7.50 23.12
CA GLN A 180 -6.35 -7.06 23.77
C GLN A 180 -5.26 -6.53 22.83
N SER A 181 -5.39 -6.68 21.51
CA SER A 181 -4.27 -6.37 20.59
C SER A 181 -4.59 -5.35 19.50
N VAL A 182 -5.86 -5.06 19.22
CA VAL A 182 -6.21 -4.17 18.11
C VAL A 182 -6.48 -2.75 18.64
N PRO A 183 -5.76 -1.73 18.15
CA PRO A 183 -6.03 -0.36 18.53
C PRO A 183 -7.44 0.06 18.12
N ARG A 184 -8.10 0.87 18.95
CA ARG A 184 -9.42 1.43 18.62
C ARG A 184 -9.25 2.57 17.63
N VAL A 185 -9.78 2.38 16.43
CA VAL A 185 -9.84 3.43 15.40
C VAL A 185 -11.20 4.11 15.48
N THR A 186 -11.23 5.43 15.65
CA THR A 186 -12.48 6.20 15.81
C THR A 186 -12.76 7.14 14.65
N SER A 187 -11.72 7.55 13.92
CA SER A 187 -11.85 8.52 12.82
C SER A 187 -12.12 7.87 11.48
N ALA A 188 -13.14 8.37 10.76
CA ALA A 188 -13.39 7.96 9.37
C ALA A 188 -12.21 8.35 8.47
N SER A 189 -11.64 9.54 8.69
CA SER A 189 -10.57 10.07 7.84
C SER A 189 -9.29 9.23 7.90
N THR A 190 -8.97 8.62 9.04
CA THR A 190 -7.79 7.72 9.16
C THR A 190 -8.01 6.39 8.46
N LEU A 191 -9.22 5.82 8.54
CA LEU A 191 -9.61 4.64 7.75
C LEU A 191 -9.53 4.93 6.26
N ILE A 192 -10.01 6.10 5.83
CA ILE A 192 -9.98 6.53 4.43
C ILE A 192 -8.53 6.71 3.96
N LEU A 193 -7.70 7.43 4.72
CA LEU A 193 -6.28 7.60 4.41
C LEU A 193 -5.55 6.24 4.29
N ALA A 194 -5.80 5.33 5.23
CA ALA A 194 -5.25 3.98 5.21
C ALA A 194 -5.71 3.18 3.98
N LEU A 195 -6.99 3.25 3.61
CA LEU A 195 -7.54 2.59 2.42
C LEU A 195 -6.89 3.11 1.12
N PHE A 196 -6.57 4.40 1.07
CA PHE A 196 -5.82 5.01 -0.03
C PHE A 196 -4.29 4.82 0.08
N GLY A 197 -3.82 3.99 1.02
CA GLY A 197 -2.42 3.59 1.13
C GLY A 197 -1.47 4.63 1.69
N TRP A 198 -2.01 5.64 2.36
CA TRP A 198 -1.21 6.58 3.14
C TRP A 198 -0.81 5.96 4.47
N TYR A 199 0.43 6.15 4.87
CA TYR A 199 0.97 5.70 6.14
C TYR A 199 1.82 6.82 6.75
N PRO A 200 1.95 6.88 8.09
CA PRO A 200 2.84 7.82 8.73
C PRO A 200 4.27 7.53 8.27
N ASP A 201 4.98 8.54 7.75
CA ASP A 201 6.40 8.36 7.48
C ASP A 201 7.08 8.25 8.84
N SER A 202 7.56 7.05 9.18
CA SER A 202 8.33 6.85 10.41
C SER A 202 9.56 7.73 10.29
N ILE A 203 9.57 8.81 11.05
CA ILE A 203 10.73 9.67 11.23
C ILE A 203 11.75 8.91 12.09
N GLU A 204 12.12 7.70 11.68
CA GLU A 204 13.47 7.23 11.93
C GLU A 204 14.32 7.97 10.92
N PHE A 205 14.71 9.20 11.29
CA PHE A 205 15.95 9.75 10.78
C PHE A 205 17.05 8.77 11.21
N GLN A 206 17.23 7.71 10.42
CA GLN A 206 18.53 7.19 10.09
C GLN A 206 19.25 8.33 9.36
N HIS A 207 19.61 9.38 10.10
CA HIS A 207 20.90 9.97 9.93
C HIS A 207 21.87 8.81 10.12
N SER A 208 22.09 8.07 9.03
CA SER A 208 23.36 7.44 8.75
C SER A 208 24.33 8.62 8.77
N SER A 209 24.75 8.98 9.98
CA SER A 209 25.99 9.68 10.23
C SER A 209 27.06 8.75 9.70
N VAL A 210 27.22 8.77 8.38
CA VAL A 210 28.44 8.31 7.73
C VAL A 210 29.54 9.03 8.52
N PRO A 211 30.40 8.31 9.25
CA PRO A 211 31.52 8.94 9.91
C PRO A 211 32.32 9.61 8.79
N SER A 212 32.39 10.94 8.83
CA SER A 212 33.27 11.69 7.94
C SER A 212 34.64 11.02 7.98
N PRO A 213 35.23 10.63 6.84
CA PRO A 213 36.58 10.11 6.83
C PRO A 213 37.51 11.15 7.45
N PRO A 214 38.50 10.75 8.27
CA PRO A 214 39.47 11.68 8.85
C PRO A 214 40.16 12.46 7.72
N GLY A 215 39.94 13.77 7.72
CA GLY A 215 40.46 14.67 6.71
C GLY A 215 41.99 14.69 6.73
N THR A 216 42.59 14.47 5.56
CA THR A 216 43.97 14.82 5.27
C THR A 216 44.13 16.35 5.31
N PRO A 217 45.12 16.89 6.05
CA PRO A 217 45.35 18.33 6.11
C PRO A 217 45.94 18.81 4.78
N THR A 218 45.22 19.67 4.07
CA THR A 218 45.78 20.44 2.94
C THR A 218 45.83 21.90 3.33
N SER A 219 47.04 22.35 3.65
CA SER A 219 47.37 23.75 3.88
C SER A 219 47.10 24.58 2.63
N ARG A 220 46.34 25.68 2.75
CA ARG A 220 46.44 26.85 1.86
C ARG A 220 45.84 28.10 2.52
N SER A 221 46.53 29.20 2.26
CA SER A 221 46.61 30.42 3.06
C SER A 221 45.49 31.44 2.85
N CYS A 222 45.31 32.23 3.91
CA CYS A 222 44.72 33.55 4.10
C CYS A 222 44.22 34.39 2.89
N ALA A 223 43.00 34.93 3.03
CA ALA A 223 42.67 36.34 2.83
C ALA A 223 41.43 36.73 3.67
N PRO A 224 41.35 37.93 4.28
CA PRO A 224 40.24 38.35 5.12
C PRO A 224 39.15 39.03 4.30
N GLN A 225 37.88 38.67 4.51
CA GLN A 225 36.74 39.49 4.06
C GLN A 225 35.83 39.87 5.22
N ALA A 226 35.39 41.12 5.11
CA ALA A 226 34.75 41.95 6.10
C ALA A 226 33.45 41.36 6.67
N ALA A 227 33.26 41.63 7.96
CA ALA A 227 32.05 41.34 8.71
C ALA A 227 30.85 42.15 8.19
N THR A 228 29.72 41.47 8.00
CA THR A 228 28.39 42.07 7.88
C THR A 228 27.52 41.66 9.07
N PRO A 229 26.59 42.53 9.51
CA PRO A 229 25.99 42.44 10.83
C PRO A 229 24.86 41.42 10.91
N ARG A 230 24.77 40.82 12.10
CA ARG A 230 23.71 39.92 12.59
C ARG A 230 22.32 40.52 12.38
N SER A 231 21.53 39.90 11.51
CA SER A 231 20.08 40.07 11.52
C SER A 231 19.47 39.20 12.63
N SER A 232 18.86 39.86 13.60
CA SER A 232 18.00 39.31 14.64
C SER A 232 16.87 38.50 14.03
N SER A 233 16.90 37.19 14.25
CA SER A 233 15.83 36.26 13.90
C SER A 233 14.62 36.47 14.83
N SER A 234 13.61 37.20 14.32
CA SER A 234 12.27 37.22 14.93
C SER A 234 11.73 35.80 15.06
N GLY A 235 11.11 35.52 16.21
CA GLY A 235 10.64 34.21 16.66
C GLY A 235 9.88 33.45 15.60
N ARG A 236 10.49 32.35 15.13
CA ARG A 236 9.87 31.36 14.26
C ARG A 236 8.95 30.50 15.12
N PRO A 237 7.64 30.43 14.86
CA PRO A 237 6.75 29.54 15.60
C PRO A 237 7.26 28.10 15.48
N SER A 238 7.22 27.38 16.61
CA SER A 238 7.85 26.09 16.87
C SER A 238 7.75 25.11 15.69
N SER A 239 8.91 24.80 15.13
CA SER A 239 9.20 24.01 13.93
C SER A 239 8.77 22.53 13.93
N ALA A 240 7.99 22.08 14.91
CA ALA A 240 7.66 20.65 15.10
C ALA A 240 6.67 20.12 14.04
N LEU A 241 5.58 20.87 13.77
CA LEU A 241 4.53 20.52 12.81
C LEU A 241 5.03 20.41 11.35
N SER A 242 6.13 21.09 11.01
CA SER A 242 6.68 21.11 9.64
C SER A 242 7.47 19.85 9.27
N SER A 243 7.71 18.94 10.22
CA SER A 243 8.52 17.74 9.97
C SER A 243 7.71 16.50 9.62
N ARG A 244 6.41 16.47 9.98
CA ARG A 244 5.59 15.27 9.82
C ARG A 244 4.96 15.20 8.45
N THR A 245 5.18 14.05 7.80
CA THR A 245 4.64 13.77 6.48
C THR A 245 3.95 12.42 6.47
N LEU A 246 2.93 12.28 5.64
CA LEU A 246 2.39 11.00 5.24
C LEU A 246 3.10 10.57 3.97
N SER A 247 3.34 9.28 3.83
CA SER A 247 3.90 8.69 2.62
C SER A 247 2.96 7.62 2.06
N CYS A 248 3.03 7.37 0.76
CA CYS A 248 2.28 6.29 0.11
C CYS A 248 3.16 5.04 -0.01
N LYS A 249 2.66 3.87 0.46
CA LYS A 249 3.44 2.61 0.52
C LYS A 249 3.98 2.15 -0.84
N LEU A 250 3.30 2.53 -1.92
CA LEU A 250 3.62 2.06 -3.28
C LEU A 250 4.39 3.08 -4.12
N CYS A 251 3.89 4.32 -4.21
CA CYS A 251 4.51 5.34 -5.08
C CYS A 251 5.52 6.24 -4.36
N HIS A 252 5.71 6.04 -3.05
CA HIS A 252 6.60 6.82 -2.18
C HIS A 252 6.40 8.34 -2.29
N ARG A 253 5.18 8.78 -2.62
CA ARG A 253 4.80 10.19 -2.57
C ARG A 253 4.67 10.58 -1.11
N GLN A 254 5.28 11.72 -0.75
CA GLN A 254 5.12 12.34 0.56
C GLN A 254 4.18 13.56 0.47
N ILE A 255 3.35 13.75 1.48
CA ILE A 255 2.52 14.94 1.70
C ILE A 255 2.72 15.40 3.15
N GLY A 256 2.92 16.70 3.37
CA GLY A 256 3.04 17.24 4.72
C GLY A 256 1.69 17.31 5.43
N LEU A 257 1.63 17.04 6.73
CA LEU A 257 0.38 17.14 7.49
C LEU A 257 -0.24 18.55 7.43
N TRP A 258 0.59 19.58 7.34
CA TRP A 258 0.17 20.98 7.16
C TRP A 258 -0.60 21.26 5.86
N SER A 259 -0.59 20.32 4.90
CA SER A 259 -1.36 20.44 3.65
C SER A 259 -2.79 19.86 3.76
N ILE A 260 -3.03 18.99 4.74
CA ILE A 260 -4.32 18.31 4.92
C ILE A 260 -5.11 18.79 6.15
N LEU A 261 -4.43 19.41 7.12
CA LEU A 261 -5.05 19.97 8.32
C LEU A 261 -5.55 21.40 8.05
N ILE A 262 -6.79 21.67 8.42
CA ILE A 262 -7.37 23.02 8.38
C ILE A 262 -7.70 23.48 9.81
N PRO A 263 -7.34 24.72 10.20
CA PRO A 263 -7.74 25.30 11.47
C PRO A 263 -9.27 25.31 11.60
N THR A 264 -9.83 24.88 12.74
CA THR A 264 -11.27 25.04 12.96
C THR A 264 -11.66 26.52 13.03
N PRO A 265 -12.83 26.90 12.51
CA PRO A 265 -13.26 28.30 12.33
C PRO A 265 -13.60 29.05 13.64
N THR A 266 -13.10 28.65 14.80
CA THR A 266 -13.49 29.21 16.11
C THR A 266 -12.93 30.61 16.37
N GLU A 267 -11.97 31.10 15.56
CA GLU A 267 -11.37 32.44 15.70
C GLU A 267 -11.27 33.16 14.34
N ILE A 268 -12.39 33.38 13.66
CA ILE A 268 -12.41 34.16 12.41
C ILE A 268 -12.47 35.65 12.73
N VAL A 269 -11.30 36.30 12.76
CA VAL A 269 -11.15 37.73 12.47
C VAL A 269 -9.94 37.93 11.54
N ASP A 270 -9.91 37.29 10.36
CA ASP A 270 -9.33 37.92 9.16
C ASP A 270 -9.49 37.10 7.87
N SER A 271 -9.48 37.84 6.77
CA SER A 271 -9.90 37.49 5.40
C SER A 271 -8.99 36.54 4.62
N THR A 272 -8.30 35.61 5.28
CA THR A 272 -7.35 34.73 4.57
C THR A 272 -8.06 33.71 3.67
N PRO A 273 -7.60 33.53 2.41
CA PRO A 273 -8.24 32.63 1.46
C PRO A 273 -8.18 31.18 1.96
N ARG A 274 -9.35 30.54 2.09
CA ARG A 274 -9.46 29.12 2.43
C ARG A 274 -8.73 28.27 1.39
N ARG A 275 -7.82 27.41 1.84
CA ARG A 275 -7.18 26.43 0.97
C ARG A 275 -8.22 25.41 0.50
N PRO A 276 -8.21 25.01 -0.78
CA PRO A 276 -9.07 23.93 -1.24
C PRO A 276 -8.73 22.63 -0.51
N PRO A 277 -9.72 21.76 -0.28
CA PRO A 277 -9.49 20.41 0.24
C PRO A 277 -8.42 19.67 -0.56
N THR A 278 -7.61 18.88 0.14
CA THR A 278 -6.64 18.02 -0.52
C THR A 278 -7.33 16.76 -0.98
N ASN A 279 -7.40 16.56 -2.30
CA ASN A 279 -7.91 15.33 -2.89
C ASN A 279 -6.85 14.22 -2.75
N LEU A 280 -7.20 13.17 -2.00
CA LEU A 280 -6.25 12.11 -1.62
C LEU A 280 -5.79 11.30 -2.83
N LEU A 281 -6.68 11.08 -3.81
CA LEU A 281 -6.37 10.31 -5.00
C LEU A 281 -5.43 11.04 -5.94
N THR A 282 -5.70 12.31 -6.22
CA THR A 282 -4.85 13.12 -7.11
C THR A 282 -3.50 13.47 -6.48
N SER A 283 -3.40 13.37 -5.15
CA SER A 283 -2.14 13.56 -4.43
C SER A 283 -1.12 12.45 -4.72
N HIS A 284 -1.55 11.25 -5.10
CA HIS A 284 -0.64 10.19 -5.55
C HIS A 284 0.01 10.53 -6.90
N ARG A 285 1.17 9.91 -7.17
CA ARG A 285 1.80 9.97 -8.49
C ARG A 285 0.89 9.32 -9.53
N ASP A 286 0.98 9.78 -10.78
CA ASP A 286 0.11 9.33 -11.88
C ASP A 286 0.18 7.82 -12.12
N TYR A 287 1.29 7.17 -11.77
CA TYR A 287 1.50 5.73 -11.90
C TYR A 287 1.16 4.93 -10.63
N CYS A 288 0.65 5.54 -9.56
CA CYS A 288 0.36 4.83 -8.31
C CYS A 288 -0.81 3.84 -8.49
N PRO A 289 -0.74 2.57 -8.06
CA PRO A 289 -1.84 1.61 -8.19
C PRO A 289 -3.14 2.01 -7.48
N TYR A 290 -3.05 2.86 -6.46
CA TYR A 290 -4.21 3.48 -5.83
C TYR A 290 -4.93 4.49 -6.75
N ARG A 291 -4.23 5.09 -7.71
CA ARG A 291 -4.79 6.07 -8.66
C ARG A 291 -5.03 5.49 -10.04
N ASP A 292 -4.07 4.71 -10.53
CA ASP A 292 -4.04 4.12 -11.87
C ASP A 292 -4.04 2.59 -11.79
N GLN A 293 -5.08 1.98 -12.35
CA GLN A 293 -5.27 0.54 -12.39
C GLN A 293 -4.15 -0.23 -13.13
N VAL A 294 -3.41 0.43 -14.03
CA VAL A 294 -2.27 -0.18 -14.73
C VAL A 294 -0.93 0.15 -14.07
N GLY A 295 -0.92 0.89 -12.96
CA GLY A 295 0.30 1.20 -12.21
C GLY A 295 1.39 1.89 -13.05
N GLY A 296 1.00 2.68 -14.05
CA GLY A 296 1.90 3.35 -14.99
C GLY A 296 2.60 2.45 -16.01
N PHE A 297 2.25 1.16 -16.13
CA PHE A 297 2.70 0.32 -17.23
C PHE A 297 1.87 0.59 -18.49
N ASP A 298 2.40 0.20 -19.66
CA ASP A 298 1.66 0.29 -20.91
C ASP A 298 0.54 -0.76 -20.94
N GLN A 299 -0.64 -0.42 -21.46
CA GLN A 299 -1.77 -1.35 -21.55
C GLN A 299 -1.41 -2.58 -22.41
N SER A 300 -0.55 -2.41 -23.41
CA SER A 300 -0.06 -3.50 -24.25
C SER A 300 0.74 -4.55 -23.47
N ASP A 301 1.44 -4.16 -22.40
CA ASP A 301 2.24 -5.08 -21.58
C ASP A 301 1.39 -6.15 -20.86
N TYR A 302 0.08 -5.93 -20.79
CA TYR A 302 -0.85 -6.74 -20.04
C TYR A 302 -1.75 -7.67 -20.87
N GLN A 303 -1.75 -7.53 -22.19
CA GLN A 303 -2.70 -8.27 -23.06
C GLN A 303 -2.59 -9.79 -22.95
N ASN A 304 -1.47 -10.31 -22.42
CA ASN A 304 -1.24 -11.73 -22.28
C ASN A 304 -1.57 -12.32 -20.89
N PHE A 305 -1.96 -11.52 -19.90
CA PHE A 305 -1.91 -11.94 -18.50
C PHE A 305 -3.24 -12.00 -17.74
N GLU A 306 -4.31 -11.32 -18.13
CA GLU A 306 -5.54 -11.31 -17.31
C GLU A 306 -6.80 -10.91 -18.10
N THR A 307 -7.89 -11.66 -17.88
CA THR A 307 -9.24 -11.38 -18.41
C THR A 307 -10.14 -10.62 -17.43
N THR A 308 -9.71 -10.44 -16.18
CA THR A 308 -10.54 -9.79 -15.15
C THR A 308 -10.55 -8.27 -15.30
N PRO A 309 -11.71 -7.61 -15.10
CA PRO A 309 -11.81 -6.16 -15.04
C PRO A 309 -10.83 -5.61 -14.02
N ARG A 310 -10.04 -4.62 -14.43
CA ARG A 310 -9.06 -4.00 -13.57
C ARG A 310 -9.74 -2.91 -12.77
N GLN A 311 -9.41 -2.87 -11.49
CA GLN A 311 -9.87 -1.83 -10.58
C GLN A 311 -8.64 -1.25 -9.87
N PRO A 312 -8.64 0.07 -9.58
CA PRO A 312 -7.67 0.67 -8.69
C PRO A 312 -7.56 -0.10 -7.37
N THR A 313 -6.38 -0.10 -6.76
CA THR A 313 -6.13 -1.05 -5.68
C THR A 313 -6.96 -0.81 -4.42
N TRP A 314 -7.34 0.44 -4.13
CA TRP A 314 -8.26 0.73 -3.03
C TRP A 314 -9.64 0.11 -3.24
N GLN A 315 -10.12 -0.01 -4.48
CA GLN A 315 -11.41 -0.66 -4.78
C GLN A 315 -11.32 -2.16 -4.56
N ALA A 316 -10.21 -2.77 -4.97
CA ALA A 316 -9.96 -4.19 -4.72
C ALA A 316 -9.88 -4.48 -3.21
N HIS A 317 -9.20 -3.63 -2.45
CA HIS A 317 -9.14 -3.71 -0.98
C HIS A 317 -10.52 -3.56 -0.35
N LEU A 318 -11.28 -2.55 -0.75
CA LEU A 318 -12.64 -2.33 -0.25
C LEU A 318 -13.53 -3.54 -0.53
N SER A 319 -13.48 -4.10 -1.75
CA SER A 319 -14.24 -5.30 -2.13
C SER A 319 -13.91 -6.52 -1.27
N LEU A 320 -12.63 -6.69 -0.88
CA LEU A 320 -12.22 -7.76 0.03
C LEU A 320 -12.80 -7.56 1.44
N ILE A 321 -12.80 -6.33 1.93
CA ILE A 321 -13.35 -5.96 3.24
C ILE A 321 -14.87 -6.12 3.25
N GLU A 322 -15.57 -5.67 2.20
CA GLU A 322 -17.02 -5.85 2.02
C GLU A 322 -17.41 -7.33 2.11
N ARG A 323 -16.70 -8.21 1.37
CA ARG A 323 -16.92 -9.66 1.45
C ARG A 323 -16.64 -10.22 2.84
N PHE A 324 -15.66 -9.70 3.55
CA PHE A 324 -15.36 -10.10 4.93
C PHE A 324 -16.51 -9.72 5.88
N VAL A 325 -16.97 -8.47 5.83
CA VAL A 325 -18.09 -7.97 6.65
C VAL A 325 -19.36 -8.75 6.34
N GLU A 326 -19.67 -8.98 5.06
CA GLU A 326 -20.85 -9.70 4.63
C GLU A 326 -20.86 -11.17 5.08
N ARG A 327 -19.72 -11.86 5.00
CA ARG A 327 -19.58 -13.22 5.55
C ARG A 327 -19.84 -13.24 7.06
N HIS A 328 -19.32 -12.25 7.79
CA HIS A 328 -19.54 -12.16 9.22
C HIS A 328 -21.01 -11.88 9.56
N ARG A 329 -21.67 -10.98 8.82
CA ARG A 329 -23.09 -10.66 8.99
C ARG A 329 -23.97 -11.89 8.80
N LYS A 330 -23.73 -12.65 7.72
CA LYS A 330 -24.43 -13.92 7.44
C LYS A 330 -24.21 -14.95 8.57
N ALA A 331 -22.98 -15.09 9.05
CA ALA A 331 -22.67 -16.00 10.15
C ALA A 331 -23.39 -15.60 11.45
N SER A 332 -23.43 -14.30 11.78
CA SER A 332 -24.16 -13.81 12.95
C SER A 332 -25.68 -14.02 12.83
N GLN A 333 -26.25 -13.85 11.63
CA GLN A 333 -27.67 -14.12 11.38
C GLN A 333 -28.01 -15.61 11.52
N ALA A 334 -27.18 -16.50 10.94
CA ALA A 334 -27.34 -17.94 11.09
C ALA A 334 -27.21 -18.41 12.55
N ALA A 335 -26.36 -17.75 13.35
CA ALA A 335 -26.22 -18.04 14.77
C ALA A 335 -27.37 -17.50 15.63
N ALA A 336 -28.09 -16.48 15.15
CA ALA A 336 -29.24 -15.90 15.84
C ALA A 336 -30.56 -16.64 15.56
N GLU A 337 -30.63 -17.46 14.51
CA GLU A 337 -31.81 -18.29 14.26
C GLU A 337 -31.92 -19.40 15.32
N PRO A 338 -32.93 -19.35 16.21
CA PRO A 338 -33.07 -20.29 17.33
C PRO A 338 -33.22 -21.74 16.85
N ASN A 339 -33.73 -21.93 15.63
CA ASN A 339 -33.96 -23.24 15.04
C ASN A 339 -32.70 -23.90 14.47
N CYS A 340 -31.56 -23.20 14.35
CA CYS A 340 -30.36 -23.80 13.77
C CYS A 340 -29.79 -24.88 14.69
N LEU A 341 -29.73 -24.61 16.00
CA LEU A 341 -29.31 -25.60 16.99
C LEU A 341 -30.33 -26.74 17.10
N GLU A 342 -31.62 -26.42 17.02
CA GLU A 342 -32.69 -27.41 17.10
C GLU A 342 -32.73 -28.33 15.87
N ASN A 343 -32.53 -27.78 14.67
CA ASN A 343 -32.40 -28.56 13.43
C ASN A 343 -31.12 -29.42 13.44
N LEU A 344 -30.01 -28.90 13.94
CA LEU A 344 -28.76 -29.66 14.05
C LEU A 344 -28.89 -30.79 15.08
N MET A 345 -29.54 -30.52 16.22
CA MET A 345 -29.89 -31.53 17.23
C MET A 345 -30.92 -32.55 16.72
N LYS A 346 -31.85 -32.14 15.85
CA LYS A 346 -32.84 -33.02 15.22
C LYS A 346 -32.18 -33.99 14.24
N VAL A 347 -31.29 -33.50 13.39
CA VAL A 347 -30.47 -34.34 12.49
C VAL A 347 -29.60 -35.34 13.28
N PHE A 348 -29.02 -34.92 14.41
CA PHE A 348 -28.29 -35.83 15.30
C PHE A 348 -29.19 -36.88 15.97
N ARG A 349 -30.42 -36.53 16.36
CA ARG A 349 -31.40 -37.48 16.90
C ARG A 349 -31.84 -38.50 15.84
N GLU A 350 -32.23 -38.02 14.67
CA GLU A 350 -32.67 -38.86 13.55
C GLU A 350 -31.55 -39.81 13.07
N GLY A 351 -30.30 -39.34 13.02
CA GLY A 351 -29.15 -40.18 12.70
C GLY A 351 -28.81 -41.24 13.75
N ASN A 352 -29.14 -41.01 15.03
CA ASN A 352 -28.95 -42.01 16.09
C ASN A 352 -30.05 -43.07 16.12
N ASP A 353 -31.29 -42.70 15.77
CA ASP A 353 -32.40 -43.65 15.67
C ASP A 353 -32.19 -44.63 14.49
N GLN A 354 -31.57 -44.18 13.39
CA GLN A 354 -31.19 -45.04 12.27
C GLN A 354 -30.00 -45.97 12.56
N LYS A 355 -29.16 -45.65 13.56
CA LYS A 355 -28.07 -46.53 14.02
C LYS A 355 -28.54 -47.69 14.90
N ARG A 356 -29.74 -47.62 15.47
CA ARG A 356 -30.30 -48.72 16.28
C ARG A 356 -30.97 -49.82 15.45
N SER A 357 -31.17 -49.62 14.15
CA SER A 357 -31.83 -50.59 13.27
C SER A 357 -30.91 -51.32 12.28
N SER A 358 -29.60 -51.00 12.23
CA SER A 358 -28.66 -51.68 11.31
C SER A 358 -27.44 -52.23 12.05
N SER A 359 -27.48 -53.51 12.40
CA SER A 359 -26.30 -54.26 12.85
C SER A 359 -25.38 -54.53 11.64
N GLY A 360 -24.33 -53.72 11.51
CA GLY A 360 -23.15 -54.02 10.70
C GLY A 360 -23.07 -53.25 9.38
N GLY A 361 -22.49 -52.04 9.40
CA GLY A 361 -22.15 -51.30 8.19
C GLY A 361 -21.24 -50.10 8.45
N THR A 362 -20.19 -49.97 7.66
CA THR A 362 -19.19 -48.89 7.68
C THR A 362 -19.84 -47.51 7.55
N ILE A 363 -19.47 -46.56 8.42
CA ILE A 363 -20.06 -45.21 8.46
C ILE A 363 -19.59 -44.39 7.26
N SER A 364 -20.44 -44.24 6.25
CA SER A 364 -20.33 -43.18 5.24
C SER A 364 -21.22 -42.00 5.64
N PHE A 365 -20.66 -40.81 5.85
CA PHE A 365 -21.44 -39.61 6.14
C PHE A 365 -22.28 -39.18 4.92
N HIS A 366 -23.53 -38.78 5.18
CA HIS A 366 -24.47 -38.32 4.16
C HIS A 366 -23.94 -37.04 3.46
N PRO A 367 -24.01 -36.93 2.12
CA PRO A 367 -23.44 -35.81 1.37
C PRO A 367 -24.03 -34.43 1.73
N GLU A 368 -25.23 -34.38 2.31
CA GLU A 368 -25.87 -33.13 2.79
C GLU A 368 -25.20 -32.53 4.03
N VAL A 369 -24.67 -33.36 4.94
CA VAL A 369 -23.94 -32.85 6.13
C VAL A 369 -22.62 -32.20 5.70
N ASN A 370 -21.98 -32.77 4.66
CA ASN A 370 -20.82 -32.15 4.03
C ASN A 370 -21.19 -30.89 3.24
N GLN A 371 -22.38 -30.78 2.65
CA GLN A 371 -22.82 -29.55 1.98
C GLN A 371 -23.05 -28.39 2.95
N ILE A 372 -23.59 -28.63 4.15
CA ILE A 372 -23.77 -27.57 5.16
C ILE A 372 -22.42 -27.08 5.70
N LEU A 373 -21.43 -27.98 5.84
CA LEU A 373 -20.08 -27.62 6.27
C LEU A 373 -19.20 -27.04 5.15
N CYS A 374 -19.43 -27.41 3.88
CA CYS A 374 -18.58 -26.97 2.75
C CYS A 374 -19.12 -25.79 1.94
N SER A 375 -20.39 -25.39 2.11
CA SER A 375 -20.98 -24.28 1.34
C SER A 375 -20.52 -22.87 1.78
N SER A 376 -19.64 -22.75 2.78
CA SER A 376 -19.25 -21.46 3.35
C SER A 376 -17.75 -21.15 3.49
N THR A 377 -16.82 -22.08 3.16
CA THR A 377 -15.37 -21.81 3.34
C THR A 377 -14.46 -22.56 2.37
N SER A 378 -13.34 -21.91 1.98
CA SER A 378 -12.23 -22.54 1.28
C SER A 378 -11.48 -23.48 2.23
N ARG A 379 -10.82 -24.52 1.66
CA ARG A 379 -10.13 -25.61 2.38
C ARG A 379 -9.06 -25.17 3.39
N SER A 380 -8.50 -23.96 3.28
CA SER A 380 -7.48 -23.45 4.21
C SER A 380 -8.07 -22.88 5.51
N ASP A 381 -9.30 -22.35 5.46
CA ASP A 381 -9.92 -21.63 6.59
C ASP A 381 -10.81 -22.56 7.44
N THR A 382 -11.13 -23.74 6.92
CA THR A 382 -12.02 -24.73 7.56
C THR A 382 -11.45 -25.26 8.88
N GLN A 383 -10.12 -25.38 8.99
CA GLN A 383 -9.49 -25.92 10.20
C GLN A 383 -9.54 -24.94 11.39
N ILE A 384 -9.44 -23.63 11.15
CA ILE A 384 -9.44 -22.63 12.22
C ILE A 384 -10.87 -22.43 12.78
N TRP A 385 -11.88 -22.43 11.90
CA TRP A 385 -13.28 -22.25 12.30
C TRP A 385 -13.87 -23.46 13.03
N ALA A 386 -13.59 -24.68 12.57
CA ALA A 386 -14.12 -25.90 13.20
C ALA A 386 -13.56 -26.09 14.64
N LEU A 387 -12.28 -25.80 14.87
CA LEU A 387 -11.65 -25.96 16.18
C LEU A 387 -12.13 -24.90 17.21
N GLY A 388 -12.40 -23.67 16.76
CA GLY A 388 -12.93 -22.62 17.62
C GLY A 388 -14.37 -22.88 18.07
N PHE A 389 -15.23 -23.35 17.16
CA PHE A 389 -16.64 -23.63 17.46
C PHE A 389 -16.80 -24.82 18.41
N VAL A 390 -16.02 -25.89 18.21
CA VAL A 390 -16.03 -27.10 19.06
C VAL A 390 -15.50 -26.81 20.47
N LYS A 391 -14.44 -26.00 20.62
CA LYS A 391 -13.94 -25.60 21.95
C LYS A 391 -14.94 -24.73 22.71
N GLY A 392 -15.63 -23.80 22.04
CA GLY A 392 -16.61 -22.92 22.68
C GLY A 392 -17.89 -23.63 23.14
N THR A 393 -18.36 -24.64 22.39
CA THR A 393 -19.55 -25.42 22.76
C THR A 393 -19.24 -26.47 23.82
N LEU A 394 -18.10 -27.16 23.76
CA LEU A 394 -17.69 -28.11 24.82
C LEU A 394 -17.45 -27.41 26.18
N SER A 395 -16.92 -26.19 26.17
CA SER A 395 -16.72 -25.43 27.42
C SER A 395 -18.03 -25.02 28.10
N LYS A 396 -19.13 -24.85 27.35
CA LYS A 396 -20.47 -24.54 27.91
C LYS A 396 -21.21 -25.79 28.38
N CYS A 397 -20.97 -26.96 27.78
CA CYS A 397 -21.55 -28.21 28.26
C CYS A 397 -20.86 -28.74 29.52
N ALA A 398 -19.57 -28.44 29.73
CA ALA A 398 -18.82 -28.87 30.91
C ALA A 398 -19.22 -28.14 32.22
N THR A 399 -20.05 -27.10 32.16
CA THR A 399 -20.51 -26.34 33.34
C THR A 399 -21.95 -26.64 33.76
N MET A 400 -22.63 -27.57 33.07
CA MET A 400 -23.99 -28.03 33.41
C MET A 400 -24.02 -29.53 33.80
N GLY A 401 -22.91 -30.07 34.28
CA GLY A 401 -22.80 -31.44 34.81
C GLY A 401 -22.64 -31.43 36.32
#